data_AF-A0A540V165-F1
#
_entry.id   AF-A0A540V165-F1
#
_cell.length_a   1.000
_cell.length_b   1.000
_cell.length_c   1.000
_cell.angle_alpha   90.00
_cell.angle_beta   90.00
_cell.angle_gamma   90.00
#
_symmetry.space_group_name_H-M   'P 1'
#
loop_
_entity.id
_entity.type
_entity.pdbx_description
1 polymer ?
#
loop_
_entity_poly.entity_id
_entity_poly.type
_entity_poly.pdbx_seq_one_letter_code
_entity_poly.pdbx_strand_id
1 'polypeptide(L)'
;MMTPGMKLLLIILLIPASVMIYSAFLKSWFYHKEISEIEKIQEGFDIKIPAEYIPIYIAAGKKYDVPWTLLAAHHRVETKFSTTDTLISPVGAEGHMQFMPCTFVGWNHPSCNGLGKGNIPESEKTDPKVIEKYGGYGVDANGDGKADPFDLEDAIFSAANFLSRSGAKEGNI
;
A
#
# COMPACT_ATOMS: atom_id res chain seq x y z
N MET A 1 -52.50 10.83 30.72
CA MET A 1 -51.14 11.19 31.18
C MET A 1 -50.28 9.95 31.19
N MET A 2 -49.04 10.02 30.71
CA MET A 2 -48.14 8.86 30.64
C MET A 2 -47.64 8.51 32.05
N THR A 3 -47.70 7.23 32.43
CA THR A 3 -47.25 6.81 33.77
C THR A 3 -45.72 6.94 33.91
N PRO A 4 -45.20 7.08 35.14
CA PRO A 4 -43.74 7.10 35.37
C PRO A 4 -43.03 5.86 34.80
N GLY A 5 -43.65 4.68 34.88
CA GLY A 5 -43.11 3.44 34.30
C GLY A 5 -43.05 3.46 32.77
N MET A 6 -44.07 3.99 32.09
CA MET A 6 -44.06 4.16 30.63
C MET A 6 -42.98 5.16 30.17
N LYS A 7 -42.76 6.25 30.93
CA LYS A 7 -41.68 7.21 30.66
C LYS A 7 -40.30 6.55 30.76
N LEU A 8 -40.07 5.75 31.81
CA LEU A 8 -38.80 5.06 32.01
C LEU A 8 -38.53 4.02 30.91
N LEU A 9 -39.56 3.26 30.53
CA LEU A 9 -39.46 2.26 29.45
C LEU A 9 -39.15 2.90 28.10
N LEU A 10 -39.76 4.05 27.79
CA LEU A 10 -39.46 4.81 26.56
C LEU A 10 -38.03 5.34 26.54
N ILE A 11 -37.50 5.84 27.66
CA ILE A 11 -36.12 6.31 27.75
C ILE A 11 -35.14 5.14 27.50
N ILE A 12 -35.39 3.99 28.13
CA ILE A 12 -34.57 2.78 27.98
C ILE A 12 -34.55 2.28 26.53
N LEU A 13 -35.65 2.44 25.78
CA LEU A 13 -35.73 1.97 24.39
C LEU A 13 -35.22 3.01 23.38
N LEU A 14 -35.58 4.28 23.55
CA LEU A 14 -35.29 5.34 22.59
C LEU A 14 -33.84 5.81 22.63
N ILE A 15 -33.20 5.86 23.81
CA ILE A 15 -31.80 6.29 23.90
C ILE A 15 -30.88 5.34 23.12
N PRO A 16 -30.86 4.01 23.35
CA PRO A 16 -30.01 3.10 22.59
C PRO A 16 -30.34 3.09 21.10
N ALA A 17 -31.62 3.15 20.73
CA ALA A 17 -32.04 3.24 19.32
C ALA A 17 -31.50 4.52 18.65
N SER A 18 -31.58 5.67 19.32
CA SER A 18 -31.04 6.93 18.81
C SER A 18 -29.52 6.91 18.65
N VAL A 19 -28.79 6.27 19.59
CA VAL A 19 -27.34 6.08 19.51
C VAL A 19 -26.99 5.17 18.33
N MET A 20 -27.71 4.06 18.13
CA MET A 20 -27.50 3.17 16.99
C MET A 20 -27.73 3.89 15.66
N ILE A 21 -28.85 4.62 15.53
CA ILE A 21 -29.17 5.41 14.35
C ILE A 21 -28.08 6.45 14.08
N TYR A 22 -27.71 7.24 15.10
CA TYR A 22 -26.66 8.25 14.97
C TYR A 22 -25.31 7.62 14.56
N SER A 23 -24.94 6.48 15.14
CA SER A 23 -23.71 5.77 14.78
C SER A 23 -23.72 5.27 13.33
N ALA A 24 -24.86 4.80 12.82
CA ALA A 24 -25.01 4.36 11.43
C ALA A 24 -24.94 5.56 10.47
N PHE A 25 -25.61 6.67 10.80
CA PHE A 25 -25.50 7.92 10.05
C PHE A 25 -24.06 8.44 10.02
N LEU A 26 -23.35 8.45 11.15
CA LEU A 26 -21.94 8.86 11.21
C LEU A 26 -21.04 7.99 10.33
N LYS A 27 -21.20 6.66 10.38
CA LYS A 27 -20.44 5.73 9.53
C LYS A 27 -20.72 5.98 8.05
N SER A 28 -21.99 6.11 7.68
CA SER A 28 -22.40 6.40 6.30
C SER A 28 -21.83 7.74 5.80
N TRP A 29 -21.89 8.77 6.64
CA TRP A 29 -21.32 10.08 6.35
C TRP A 29 -19.81 10.01 6.13
N PHE A 30 -19.07 9.33 7.00
CA PHE A 30 -17.61 9.17 6.88
C PHE A 30 -17.24 8.38 5.62
N TYR A 31 -17.92 7.27 5.37
CA TYR A 31 -17.71 6.45 4.18
C TYR A 31 -17.97 7.23 2.88
N HIS A 32 -19.04 8.03 2.84
CA HIS A 32 -19.33 8.89 1.68
C HIS A 32 -18.25 9.97 1.48
N LYS A 33 -17.76 10.58 2.57
CA LYS A 33 -16.65 11.54 2.49
C LYS A 33 -15.39 10.89 1.95
N GLU A 34 -15.03 9.70 2.43
CA GLU A 34 -13.86 8.96 1.97
C GLU A 34 -13.96 8.61 0.48
N ILE A 35 -15.12 8.12 0.02
CA ILE A 35 -15.38 7.87 -1.40
C ILE A 35 -15.23 9.16 -2.23
N SER A 36 -15.83 10.26 -1.79
CA SER A 36 -15.74 11.53 -2.51
C SER A 36 -14.31 12.04 -2.66
N GLU A 37 -13.46 11.86 -1.65
CA GLU A 37 -12.04 12.21 -1.73
C GLU A 37 -11.27 11.29 -2.68
N ILE A 38 -11.54 9.98 -2.65
CA ILE A 38 -10.95 9.03 -3.61
C ILE A 38 -11.38 9.37 -5.03
N GLU A 39 -12.65 9.68 -5.28
CA GLU A 39 -13.16 10.06 -6.60
C GLU A 39 -12.46 11.32 -7.15
N LYS A 40 -12.27 12.35 -6.33
CA LYS A 40 -11.50 13.55 -6.72
C LYS A 40 -10.04 13.22 -7.06
N ILE A 41 -9.41 12.34 -6.28
CA ILE A 41 -8.02 11.90 -6.55
C ILE A 41 -7.97 11.14 -7.89
N GLN A 42 -8.95 10.28 -8.14
CA GLN A 42 -9.04 9.47 -9.37
C GLN A 42 -9.15 10.35 -10.62
N GLU A 43 -9.79 11.52 -10.56
CA GLU A 43 -9.84 12.48 -11.67
C GLU A 43 -8.44 13.00 -12.08
N GLY A 44 -7.46 12.94 -11.18
CA GLY A 44 -6.08 13.32 -11.44
C GLY A 44 -5.24 12.27 -12.17
N PHE A 45 -5.77 11.05 -12.36
CA PHE A 45 -5.09 9.97 -13.06
C PHE A 45 -5.70 9.77 -14.44
N ASP A 46 -4.89 9.52 -15.46
CA ASP A 46 -5.36 9.20 -16.82
C ASP A 46 -5.99 7.79 -16.92
N ILE A 47 -5.61 6.89 -16.01
CA ILE A 47 -6.17 5.56 -15.83
C ILE A 47 -6.58 5.44 -14.36
N LYS A 48 -7.82 4.97 -14.12
CA LYS A 48 -8.33 4.81 -12.76
C LYS A 48 -7.47 3.84 -11.96
N ILE A 49 -7.15 4.21 -10.72
CA ILE A 49 -6.49 3.33 -9.76
C ILE A 49 -7.48 2.19 -9.43
N PRO A 50 -7.09 0.91 -9.59
CA PRO A 50 -7.93 -0.21 -9.18
C PRO A 50 -8.31 -0.11 -7.70
N ALA A 51 -9.60 -0.26 -7.40
CA ALA A 51 -10.15 -0.02 -6.06
C ALA A 51 -9.58 -1.00 -5.02
N GLU A 52 -9.27 -2.22 -5.46
CA GLU A 52 -8.62 -3.27 -4.67
C GLU A 52 -7.21 -2.91 -4.19
N TYR A 53 -6.50 -2.00 -4.89
CA TYR A 53 -5.12 -1.63 -4.53
C TYR A 53 -5.08 -0.44 -3.58
N ILE A 54 -6.14 0.37 -3.53
CA ILE A 54 -6.23 1.58 -2.69
C ILE A 54 -5.95 1.27 -1.21
N PRO A 55 -6.57 0.25 -0.58
CA PRO A 55 -6.28 -0.09 0.81
C PRO A 55 -4.81 -0.42 1.06
N ILE A 56 -4.15 -1.08 0.10
CA ILE A 56 -2.73 -1.47 0.19
C ILE A 56 -1.84 -0.23 0.14
N TYR A 57 -2.08 0.69 -0.80
CA TYR A 57 -1.33 1.95 -0.86
C TYR A 57 -1.51 2.78 0.42
N ILE A 58 -2.74 2.89 0.94
CA ILE A 58 -3.01 3.63 2.18
C ILE A 58 -2.26 3.01 3.35
N ALA A 59 -2.29 1.67 3.47
CA ALA A 59 -1.60 0.96 4.54
C ALA A 59 -0.07 1.14 4.46
N ALA A 60 0.52 0.96 3.27
CA ALA A 60 1.94 1.14 3.02
C ALA A 60 2.38 2.60 3.25
N GLY A 61 1.61 3.55 2.69
CA GLY A 61 1.86 4.98 2.85
C GLY A 61 1.84 5.41 4.31
N LYS A 62 0.88 4.91 5.09
CA LYS A 62 0.83 5.14 6.54
C LYS A 62 2.01 4.51 7.27
N LYS A 63 2.42 3.29 6.92
CA LYS A 63 3.53 2.59 7.59
C LYS A 63 4.87 3.29 7.39
N TYR A 64 5.11 3.83 6.19
CA TYR A 64 6.40 4.42 5.82
C TYR A 64 6.40 5.94 5.74
N ASP A 65 5.29 6.58 6.12
CA ASP A 65 5.12 8.03 6.08
C ASP A 65 5.36 8.61 4.68
N VAL A 66 4.75 7.98 3.67
CA VAL A 66 4.78 8.44 2.27
C VAL A 66 3.36 8.66 1.75
N PRO A 67 3.12 9.67 0.90
CA PRO A 67 1.81 9.87 0.30
C PRO A 67 1.38 8.62 -0.47
N TRP A 68 0.24 8.03 -0.12
CA TRP A 68 -0.24 6.81 -0.80
C TRP A 68 -0.51 7.06 -2.29
N THR A 69 -0.88 8.28 -2.67
CA THR A 69 -1.07 8.69 -4.07
C THR A 69 0.24 8.67 -4.86
N LEU A 70 1.38 8.90 -4.21
CA LEU A 70 2.71 8.73 -4.84
C LEU A 70 2.97 7.26 -5.14
N LEU A 71 2.59 6.33 -4.26
CA LEU A 71 2.69 4.89 -4.52
C LEU A 71 1.81 4.47 -5.69
N ALA A 72 0.56 4.97 -5.74
CA ALA A 72 -0.33 4.72 -6.86
C ALA A 72 0.24 5.28 -8.19
N ALA A 73 0.79 6.51 -8.16
CA ALA A 73 1.43 7.12 -9.32
C ALA A 73 2.65 6.31 -9.79
N HIS A 74 3.48 5.85 -8.86
CA HIS A 74 4.63 5.00 -9.13
C HIS A 74 4.19 3.68 -9.79
N HIS A 75 3.23 2.96 -9.20
CA HIS A 75 2.72 1.70 -9.76
C HIS A 75 2.12 1.90 -11.17
N ARG A 76 1.40 3.01 -11.38
CA ARG A 76 0.88 3.38 -12.69
C ARG A 76 2.00 3.55 -13.72
N VAL A 77 3.06 4.27 -13.37
CA VAL A 77 4.19 4.55 -14.27
C VAL A 77 4.92 3.27 -14.63
N GLU A 78 5.16 2.39 -13.65
CA GLU A 78 5.96 1.18 -13.87
C GLU A 78 5.22 0.12 -14.69
N THR A 79 3.96 -0.18 -14.37
CA THR A 79 3.26 -1.34 -14.95
C THR A 79 1.81 -1.06 -15.32
N LYS A 80 1.39 0.22 -15.31
CA LYS A 80 -0.02 0.61 -15.51
C LYS A 80 -0.95 -0.17 -14.59
N PHE A 81 -0.59 -0.23 -13.30
CA PHE A 81 -1.28 -1.04 -12.31
C PHE A 81 -1.30 -2.54 -12.66
N SER A 82 -0.13 -3.10 -12.99
CA SER A 82 0.05 -4.52 -13.28
C SER A 82 -0.71 -5.04 -14.51
N THR A 83 -0.99 -4.17 -15.48
CA THR A 83 -1.71 -4.55 -16.72
C THR A 83 -0.79 -4.74 -17.92
N THR A 84 0.53 -4.65 -17.74
CA THR A 84 1.52 -4.96 -18.78
C THR A 84 1.64 -6.46 -19.03
N ASP A 85 1.99 -6.86 -20.27
CA ASP A 85 2.10 -8.27 -20.67
C ASP A 85 3.18 -9.04 -19.88
N THR A 86 4.19 -8.34 -19.37
CA THR A 86 5.28 -8.88 -18.57
C THR A 86 5.57 -7.96 -17.39
N LEU A 87 5.99 -8.54 -16.27
CA LEU A 87 6.51 -7.86 -15.08
C LEU A 87 8.04 -7.98 -14.99
N ILE A 88 8.70 -8.37 -16.09
CA ILE A 88 10.15 -8.36 -16.22
C ILE A 88 10.49 -7.48 -17.41
N SER A 89 11.19 -6.39 -17.14
CA SER A 89 11.63 -5.45 -18.17
C SER A 89 12.84 -5.99 -18.96
N PRO A 90 13.13 -5.45 -20.16
CA PRO A 90 14.31 -5.84 -20.95
C PRO A 90 15.65 -5.64 -20.22
N VAL A 91 15.70 -4.72 -19.26
CA VAL A 91 16.91 -4.41 -18.48
C VAL A 91 16.98 -5.18 -17.15
N GLY A 92 15.95 -5.96 -16.82
CA GLY A 92 15.95 -6.85 -15.65
C GLY A 92 15.36 -6.25 -14.38
N ALA A 93 14.62 -5.14 -14.46
CA ALA A 93 13.72 -4.75 -13.38
C ALA A 93 12.52 -5.72 -13.31
N GLU A 94 12.09 -6.05 -12.09
CA GLU A 94 11.18 -7.15 -11.77
C GLU A 94 9.98 -6.66 -10.94
N GLY A 95 8.82 -7.27 -11.18
CA GLY A 95 7.63 -7.17 -10.34
C GLY A 95 6.72 -5.98 -10.60
N HIS A 96 5.68 -5.85 -9.77
CA HIS A 96 4.62 -4.85 -9.89
C HIS A 96 5.13 -3.40 -9.87
N MET A 97 6.20 -3.17 -9.11
CA MET A 97 6.84 -1.86 -8.91
C MET A 97 8.20 -1.77 -9.62
N GLN A 98 8.50 -2.70 -10.53
CA GLN A 98 9.70 -2.69 -11.38
C GLN A 98 11.02 -2.39 -10.63
N PHE A 99 11.28 -3.14 -9.57
CA PHE A 99 12.54 -3.02 -8.84
C PHE A 99 13.69 -3.65 -9.61
N MET A 100 14.85 -2.98 -9.66
CA MET A 100 16.10 -3.68 -9.99
C MET A 100 16.47 -4.64 -8.85
N PRO A 101 16.93 -5.89 -9.12
CA PRO A 101 17.24 -6.86 -8.08
C PRO A 101 18.21 -6.38 -7.00
N CYS A 102 19.24 -5.61 -7.36
CA CYS A 102 20.17 -5.03 -6.38
C CYS A 102 19.55 -3.93 -5.52
N THR A 103 18.49 -3.28 -5.99
CA THR A 103 17.71 -2.38 -5.14
C THR A 103 16.84 -3.19 -4.19
N PHE A 104 16.17 -4.22 -4.69
CA PHE A 104 15.29 -5.04 -3.87
C PHE A 104 16.06 -5.82 -2.78
N VAL A 105 17.13 -6.51 -3.17
CA VAL A 105 17.96 -7.36 -2.29
C VAL A 105 19.03 -6.57 -1.54
N GLY A 106 19.58 -5.52 -2.14
CA GLY A 106 20.55 -4.65 -1.51
C GLY A 106 21.90 -4.60 -2.24
N TRP A 107 22.42 -3.39 -2.38
CA TRP A 107 23.63 -3.10 -3.15
C TRP A 107 24.92 -3.66 -2.53
N ASN A 108 24.88 -4.10 -1.27
CA ASN A 108 26.01 -4.78 -0.63
C ASN A 108 26.15 -6.25 -1.02
N HIS A 109 25.20 -6.82 -1.79
CA HIS A 109 25.32 -8.17 -2.31
C HIS A 109 26.52 -8.25 -3.28
N PRO A 110 27.40 -9.26 -3.19
CA PRO A 110 28.67 -9.29 -3.93
C PRO A 110 28.53 -9.34 -5.46
N SER A 111 27.36 -9.76 -5.97
CA SER A 111 27.07 -9.76 -7.41
C SER A 111 26.53 -8.42 -7.94
N CYS A 112 26.24 -7.45 -7.06
CA CYS A 112 25.66 -6.17 -7.45
C CYS A 112 26.68 -5.22 -8.06
N ASN A 113 26.38 -4.76 -9.27
CA ASN A 113 27.18 -3.82 -10.04
C ASN A 113 26.33 -3.17 -11.15
N GLY A 114 26.93 -2.23 -11.88
CA GLY A 114 26.33 -1.61 -13.07
C GLY A 114 24.96 -1.01 -12.78
N LEU A 115 23.95 -1.39 -13.58
CA LEU A 115 22.57 -0.92 -13.45
C LEU A 115 21.76 -1.65 -12.37
N GLY A 116 22.37 -2.57 -11.61
CA GLY A 116 21.70 -3.20 -10.46
C GLY A 116 20.93 -4.47 -10.79
N LYS A 117 21.18 -5.14 -11.92
CA LYS A 117 20.60 -6.45 -12.22
C LYS A 117 21.16 -7.53 -11.29
N GLY A 118 22.48 -7.48 -11.05
CA GLY A 118 23.19 -8.49 -10.28
C GLY A 118 23.09 -9.90 -10.86
N ASN A 119 23.80 -10.85 -10.24
CA ASN A 119 23.59 -12.29 -10.44
C ASN A 119 23.23 -12.89 -9.08
N ILE A 120 22.01 -12.60 -8.63
CA ILE A 120 21.50 -13.00 -7.30
C ILE A 120 20.69 -14.28 -7.49
N PRO A 121 20.95 -15.37 -6.75
CA PRO A 121 20.15 -16.58 -6.82
C PRO A 121 18.68 -16.32 -6.50
N GLU A 122 17.76 -17.00 -7.20
CA GLU A 122 16.30 -16.84 -6.97
C GLU A 122 15.90 -17.13 -5.51
N SER A 123 16.58 -18.07 -4.85
CA SER A 123 16.36 -18.39 -3.43
C SER A 123 16.76 -17.26 -2.49
N GLU A 124 17.65 -16.36 -2.92
CA GLU A 124 18.11 -15.21 -2.14
C GLU A 124 17.30 -13.95 -2.43
N LYS A 125 16.72 -13.83 -3.63
CA LYS A 125 15.98 -12.63 -4.05
C LYS A 125 14.78 -12.31 -3.18
N THR A 126 14.13 -13.35 -2.65
CA THR A 126 12.90 -13.22 -1.85
C THR A 126 13.09 -13.55 -0.38
N ASP A 127 14.31 -13.90 0.06
CA ASP A 127 14.58 -14.20 1.48
C ASP A 127 14.73 -12.90 2.28
N PRO A 128 13.81 -12.61 3.22
CA PRO A 128 13.87 -11.38 4.01
C PRO A 128 15.17 -11.22 4.80
N LYS A 129 15.79 -12.32 5.25
CA LYS A 129 17.07 -12.27 5.98
C LYS A 129 18.22 -11.88 5.08
N VAL A 130 18.19 -12.30 3.82
CA VAL A 130 19.19 -11.93 2.82
C VAL A 130 19.04 -10.46 2.45
N ILE A 131 17.80 -10.02 2.24
CA ILE A 131 17.48 -8.62 1.96
C ILE A 131 17.95 -7.70 3.10
N GLU A 132 17.66 -8.07 4.35
CA GLU A 132 18.13 -7.34 5.53
C GLU A 132 19.68 -7.31 5.58
N LYS A 133 20.33 -8.47 5.40
CA LYS A 133 21.79 -8.60 5.43
C LYS A 133 22.48 -7.68 4.43
N TYR A 134 21.94 -7.54 3.21
CA TYR A 134 22.55 -6.72 2.17
C TYR A 134 21.96 -5.30 2.08
N GLY A 135 21.04 -4.96 2.97
CA GLY A 135 20.48 -3.62 3.11
C GLY A 135 19.51 -3.23 2.00
N GLY A 136 18.82 -4.21 1.41
CA GLY A 136 17.80 -4.00 0.38
C GLY A 136 16.52 -3.36 0.90
N TYR A 137 15.61 -3.12 -0.03
CA TYR A 137 14.31 -2.49 0.25
C TYR A 137 13.12 -3.46 0.24
N GLY A 138 13.33 -4.71 -0.16
CA GLY A 138 12.30 -5.75 -0.15
C GLY A 138 11.69 -5.95 1.24
N VAL A 139 10.36 -6.10 1.28
CA VAL A 139 9.57 -6.26 2.50
C VAL A 139 8.61 -7.44 2.30
N ASP A 140 8.66 -8.40 3.21
CA ASP A 140 7.60 -9.41 3.41
C ASP A 140 6.47 -8.72 4.17
N ALA A 141 5.49 -8.22 3.42
CA ALA A 141 4.42 -7.39 3.94
C ALA A 141 3.21 -8.23 4.35
N ASN A 142 2.93 -9.30 3.61
CA ASN A 142 1.82 -10.21 3.88
C ASN A 142 2.16 -11.27 4.96
N GLY A 143 3.44 -11.42 5.33
CA GLY A 143 3.91 -12.29 6.42
C GLY A 143 4.04 -13.76 6.05
N ASP A 144 4.16 -14.09 4.76
CA ASP A 144 4.26 -15.47 4.27
C ASP A 144 5.68 -16.06 4.36
N GLY A 145 6.66 -15.26 4.79
CA GLY A 145 8.06 -15.63 4.93
C GLY A 145 8.91 -15.28 3.72
N LYS A 146 8.35 -14.60 2.70
CA LYS A 146 9.05 -14.12 1.51
C LYS A 146 8.75 -12.65 1.28
N ALA A 147 9.74 -11.93 0.79
CA ALA A 147 9.54 -10.61 0.21
C ALA A 147 9.57 -10.78 -1.31
N ASP A 148 8.42 -10.92 -1.97
CA ASP A 148 8.35 -11.21 -3.40
C ASP A 148 7.98 -9.95 -4.20
N PRO A 149 8.83 -9.43 -5.12
CA PRO A 149 8.45 -8.29 -5.96
C PRO A 149 7.26 -8.58 -6.90
N PHE A 150 6.92 -9.86 -7.11
CA PHE A 150 5.73 -10.31 -7.86
C PHE A 150 4.52 -10.58 -6.96
N ASP A 151 4.64 -10.44 -5.64
CA ASP A 151 3.49 -10.25 -4.77
C ASP A 151 3.17 -8.76 -4.67
N LEU A 152 1.89 -8.42 -4.85
CA LEU A 152 1.47 -7.03 -4.96
C LEU A 152 1.65 -6.27 -3.63
N GLU A 153 1.34 -6.91 -2.50
CA GLU A 153 1.43 -6.27 -1.19
C GLU A 153 2.89 -6.03 -0.83
N ASP A 154 3.74 -7.04 -1.02
CA ASP A 154 5.19 -6.93 -0.82
C ASP A 154 5.81 -5.86 -1.71
N ALA A 155 5.46 -5.82 -3.00
CA ALA A 155 6.01 -4.86 -3.93
C ALA A 155 5.64 -3.41 -3.55
N ILE A 156 4.37 -3.15 -3.18
CA ILE A 156 3.91 -1.82 -2.77
C ILE A 156 4.56 -1.38 -1.45
N PHE A 157 4.66 -2.28 -0.47
CA PHE A 157 5.33 -1.97 0.80
C PHE A 157 6.85 -1.77 0.62
N SER A 158 7.47 -2.52 -0.29
CA SER A 158 8.87 -2.34 -0.67
C SER A 158 9.09 -0.98 -1.34
N ALA A 159 8.19 -0.56 -2.23
CA ALA A 159 8.22 0.78 -2.84
C ALA A 159 8.07 1.90 -1.81
N ALA A 160 7.17 1.71 -0.84
CA ALA A 160 7.00 2.67 0.25
C ALA A 160 8.25 2.76 1.14
N ASN A 161 8.87 1.63 1.48
CA ASN A 161 10.15 1.57 2.19
C ASN A 161 11.26 2.31 1.42
N PHE A 162 11.38 2.05 0.11
CA PHE A 162 12.35 2.71 -0.75
C PHE A 162 12.17 4.23 -0.80
N LEU A 163 10.94 4.71 -1.07
CA LEU A 163 10.64 6.13 -1.18
C LEU A 163 10.86 6.87 0.14
N SER A 164 10.45 6.27 1.26
CA SER A 164 10.64 6.83 2.60
C SER A 164 12.12 7.03 2.93
N ARG A 165 12.98 6.08 2.53
CA ARG A 165 14.43 6.18 2.72
C ARG A 165 15.14 7.05 1.67
N SER A 166 14.43 7.46 0.61
CA SER A 166 14.96 8.27 -0.48
C SER A 166 14.58 9.76 -0.40
N GLY A 167 13.86 10.18 0.66
CA GLY A 167 13.53 11.59 0.90
C GLY A 167 12.05 11.95 0.82
N ALA A 168 11.19 11.01 0.38
CA ALA A 168 9.78 11.32 0.12
C ALA A 168 8.99 11.68 1.39
N LYS A 169 9.38 11.12 2.55
CA LYS A 169 8.77 11.45 3.84
C LYS A 169 9.06 12.90 4.28
N GLU A 170 10.22 13.44 3.88
CA GLU A 170 10.59 14.83 4.15
C GLU A 170 10.01 15.82 3.11
N GLY A 171 9.21 15.34 2.15
CA GLY A 171 8.67 16.16 1.07
C GLY A 171 9.68 16.46 -0.05
N ASN A 172 10.83 15.78 -0.07
CA ASN A 172 11.76 15.81 -1.20
C ASN A 172 11.30 14.78 -2.24
N ILE A 173 10.38 15.20 -3.10
CA ILE A 173 9.77 14.39 -4.17
C ILE A 173 10.15 14.98 -5.52
#